data_AF-A0A3R8PAW5-F1
#
_entry.id   AF-A0A3R8PAW5-F1
#
_cell.length_a   1.000
_cell.length_b   1.000
_cell.length_c   1.000
_cell.angle_alpha   90.00
_cell.angle_beta   90.00
_cell.angle_gamma   90.00
#
_symmetry.space_group_name_H-M   'P 1'
#
loop_
_entity.id
_entity.type
_entity.pdbx_description
1 polymer ?
#
loop_
_entity_poly.entity_id
_entity_poly.type
_entity_poly.pdbx_seq_one_letter_code
_entity_poly.pdbx_strand_id
1 'polypeptide(L)'
;MVTPDRQAPQTEYDTLMLGELTPVREQALHGHETLAKAPTHSQRRDVGEDLDFPDQAPPTPPRGTLPDGTIRTTGWLQIGPVTISSGVWAALSGLAAGLALTWLWTWLPLVLAVAGVLAWWTWTRRLRPASRATNLRRLPAARLRPGMPVRLYGPIGPVGIVEDIEADELVKVTFTSGHRRRLRPQHPCHLVEVQD
;
A
#
# COMPACT_ATOMS: atom_id res chain seq x y z
N MET A 1 3.70 -56.34 28.29
CA MET A 1 2.31 -55.85 28.14
C MET A 1 2.33 -54.80 27.05
N VAL A 2 1.78 -55.15 25.89
CA VAL A 2 1.80 -54.37 24.65
C VAL A 2 0.35 -54.01 24.35
N THR A 3 0.04 -52.72 24.24
CA THR A 3 -1.29 -52.23 23.87
C THR A 3 -1.18 -51.62 22.46
N PRO A 4 -1.97 -52.10 21.48
CA PRO A 4 -1.76 -51.81 20.07
C PRO A 4 -2.40 -50.50 19.58
N ASP A 5 -1.89 -50.07 18.42
CA ASP A 5 -2.34 -49.01 17.53
C ASP A 5 -3.85 -48.94 17.30
N ARG A 6 -4.37 -47.71 17.27
CA ARG A 6 -5.68 -47.39 16.67
C ARG A 6 -5.47 -46.80 15.28
N GLN A 7 -5.63 -47.64 14.26
CA GLN A 7 -5.83 -47.24 12.88
C GLN A 7 -7.20 -46.57 12.69
N ALA A 8 -7.23 -45.60 11.78
CA ALA A 8 -8.41 -44.89 11.31
C ALA A 8 -9.33 -45.77 10.46
N PRO A 9 -10.63 -45.45 10.36
CA PRO A 9 -11.48 -45.98 9.30
C PRO A 9 -11.34 -45.15 8.02
N GLN A 10 -10.87 -45.80 6.96
CA GLN A 10 -11.11 -45.42 5.57
C GLN A 10 -12.60 -45.53 5.28
N THR A 11 -13.16 -44.59 4.53
CA THR A 11 -14.41 -44.84 3.80
C THR A 11 -14.23 -44.36 2.37
N GLU A 12 -14.02 -45.37 1.56
CA GLU A 12 -14.07 -45.47 0.12
C GLU A 12 -15.52 -45.27 -0.33
N TYR A 13 -15.78 -44.26 -1.15
CA TYR A 13 -16.83 -44.32 -2.16
C TYR A 13 -16.25 -43.81 -3.46
N ASP A 14 -16.05 -44.78 -4.32
CA ASP A 14 -15.49 -44.71 -5.64
C ASP A 14 -16.61 -44.34 -6.65
N THR A 15 -16.15 -43.76 -7.77
CA THR A 15 -16.75 -43.89 -9.12
C THR A 15 -18.10 -43.20 -9.40
N LEU A 16 -18.05 -42.15 -10.23
CA LEU A 16 -18.90 -42.02 -11.43
C LEU A 16 -18.22 -41.10 -12.46
N MET A 17 -17.68 -41.76 -13.51
CA MET A 17 -17.65 -41.39 -14.93
C MET A 17 -17.01 -40.04 -15.33
N LEU A 18 -15.82 -40.03 -15.95
CA LEU A 18 -15.53 -40.43 -17.34
C LEU A 18 -16.37 -39.61 -18.36
N GLY A 19 -15.74 -38.57 -18.91
CA GLY A 19 -16.28 -37.69 -19.95
C GLY A 19 -15.15 -37.11 -20.79
N GLU A 20 -14.59 -37.99 -21.61
CA GLU A 20 -14.00 -37.81 -22.94
C GLU A 20 -13.15 -36.58 -23.30
N LEU A 21 -11.95 -36.93 -23.76
CA LEU A 21 -11.03 -36.18 -24.59
C LEU A 21 -11.68 -35.72 -25.91
N THR A 22 -11.34 -34.52 -26.37
CA THR A 22 -11.10 -34.31 -27.81
C THR A 22 -10.07 -33.21 -28.04
N PRO A 23 -9.00 -33.50 -28.80
CA PRO A 23 -8.06 -32.51 -29.32
C PRO A 23 -8.25 -32.26 -30.83
N VAL A 24 -7.59 -31.20 -31.32
CA VAL A 24 -7.18 -30.91 -32.72
C VAL A 24 -8.24 -30.31 -33.67
N ARG A 25 -7.96 -29.10 -34.17
CA ARG A 25 -7.63 -28.72 -35.58
C ARG A 25 -8.02 -27.25 -35.84
N GLU A 26 -7.10 -26.31 -35.95
CA GLU A 26 -6.31 -25.90 -37.15
C GLU A 26 -7.12 -25.51 -38.40
N GLN A 27 -6.89 -24.25 -38.82
CA GLN A 27 -6.98 -23.69 -40.18
C GLN A 27 -8.42 -23.49 -40.72
N ALA A 28 -8.79 -22.39 -41.37
CA ALA A 28 -8.00 -21.43 -42.12
C ALA A 28 -8.87 -20.23 -42.59
N LEU A 29 -8.20 -19.12 -42.93
CA LEU A 29 -8.49 -18.18 -44.05
C LEU A 29 -9.86 -17.46 -44.03
N HIS A 30 -10.04 -16.15 -44.19
CA HIS A 30 -9.30 -15.01 -44.75
C HIS A 30 -9.90 -13.77 -44.04
N GLY A 31 -9.22 -12.67 -43.75
CA GLY A 31 -8.25 -11.95 -44.56
C GLY A 31 -8.72 -10.49 -44.54
N HIS A 32 -7.93 -9.62 -43.92
CA HIS A 32 -7.75 -8.23 -44.35
C HIS A 32 -6.47 -7.74 -43.67
N GLU A 33 -5.39 -7.90 -44.42
CA GLU A 33 -4.20 -7.06 -44.31
C GLU A 33 -4.62 -5.59 -44.35
N THR A 34 -3.99 -4.74 -43.54
CA THR A 34 -3.01 -3.78 -44.05
C THR A 34 -2.45 -2.91 -42.92
N LEU A 35 -1.19 -2.51 -43.13
CA LEU A 35 -0.42 -1.49 -42.41
C LEU A 35 0.28 -1.91 -41.12
N ALA A 36 1.26 -2.79 -41.35
CA ALA A 36 2.58 -2.67 -40.76
C ALA A 36 3.08 -1.20 -40.69
N LYS A 37 3.55 -0.80 -39.51
CA LYS A 37 4.55 0.27 -39.39
C LYS A 37 5.43 0.11 -38.15
N ALA A 38 6.44 -0.73 -38.30
CA ALA A 38 7.77 -0.56 -37.70
C ALA A 38 8.73 -1.36 -38.62
N PRO A 39 9.98 -0.93 -38.86
CA PRO A 39 10.82 -0.11 -37.98
C PRO A 39 11.52 1.05 -38.71
N THR A 40 11.57 2.24 -38.11
CA THR A 40 12.54 3.25 -38.53
C THR A 40 13.68 3.27 -37.52
N HIS A 41 14.75 2.61 -37.92
CA HIS A 41 16.09 2.72 -37.38
C HIS A 41 16.59 4.16 -37.60
N SER A 42 16.24 5.09 -36.70
CA SER A 42 16.87 6.39 -36.64
C SER A 42 18.14 6.28 -35.81
N GLN A 43 19.22 5.96 -36.53
CA GLN A 43 20.50 6.64 -36.44
C GLN A 43 20.96 6.99 -35.00
N ARG A 44 21.77 6.09 -34.46
CA ARG A 44 22.78 6.36 -33.43
C ARG A 44 23.55 7.63 -33.81
N ARG A 45 23.17 8.75 -33.22
CA ARG A 45 23.97 9.98 -33.24
C ARG A 45 24.88 9.90 -32.03
N ASP A 46 26.11 9.54 -32.31
CA ASP A 46 27.27 9.82 -31.47
C ASP A 46 27.30 11.35 -31.31
N VAL A 47 26.80 11.84 -30.19
CA VAL A 47 26.99 13.21 -29.74
C VAL A 47 27.44 13.08 -28.31
N GLY A 48 28.77 13.06 -28.14
CA GLY A 48 29.38 13.47 -26.89
C GLY A 48 28.96 14.90 -26.64
N GLU A 49 27.98 15.07 -25.77
CA GLU A 49 27.77 16.29 -25.02
C GLU A 49 27.76 15.88 -23.56
N ASP A 50 28.90 16.15 -22.92
CA ASP A 50 29.01 16.41 -21.49
C ASP A 50 27.92 17.42 -21.11
N LEU A 51 26.71 16.93 -20.88
CA LEU A 51 25.71 17.66 -20.11
C LEU A 51 26.10 17.45 -18.65
N ASP A 52 27.09 18.23 -18.22
CA ASP A 52 27.20 18.67 -16.83
C ASP A 52 25.85 19.28 -16.47
N PHE A 53 24.94 18.46 -15.92
CA PHE A 53 23.75 18.95 -15.25
C PHE A 53 24.24 19.57 -13.94
N PRO A 54 24.28 20.91 -13.80
CA PRO A 54 24.68 21.51 -12.55
C PRO A 54 23.65 21.09 -11.50
N ASP A 55 24.14 20.44 -10.44
CA ASP A 55 23.44 20.18 -9.17
C ASP A 55 21.91 20.19 -9.29
N GLN A 56 21.32 19.07 -9.70
CA GLN A 56 19.92 18.83 -9.36
C GLN A 56 19.84 18.93 -7.84
N ALA A 57 19.32 20.06 -7.36
CA ALA A 57 19.05 20.28 -5.95
C ALA A 57 18.36 19.02 -5.41
N PRO A 58 18.80 18.46 -4.27
CA PRO A 58 18.25 17.22 -3.76
C PRO A 58 16.72 17.32 -3.73
N PRO A 59 16.00 16.28 -4.20
CA PRO A 59 14.55 16.34 -4.32
C PRO A 59 13.96 16.83 -3.00
N THR A 60 13.19 17.92 -3.06
CA THR A 60 12.60 18.51 -1.86
C THR A 60 11.78 17.43 -1.17
N PRO A 61 12.01 17.15 0.12
CA PRO A 61 11.31 16.07 0.80
C PRO A 61 9.80 16.35 0.80
N PRO A 62 8.96 15.32 0.56
CA PRO A 62 7.51 15.50 0.51
C PRO A 62 6.95 16.19 1.75
N ARG A 63 5.85 16.93 1.59
CA ARG A 63 5.20 17.67 2.68
C ARG A 63 4.76 16.74 3.82
N GLY A 64 5.29 16.98 5.02
CA GLY A 64 4.99 16.15 6.18
C GLY A 64 5.89 14.92 6.31
N THR A 65 7.03 14.92 5.60
CA THR A 65 8.22 14.16 5.98
C THR A 65 8.62 14.56 7.40
N LEU A 66 8.64 13.58 8.29
CA LEU A 66 9.09 13.71 9.67
C LEU A 66 10.63 13.72 9.73
N PRO A 67 11.25 14.11 10.86
CA PRO A 67 12.70 14.06 11.02
C PRO A 67 13.31 12.65 10.89
N ASP A 68 12.48 11.62 11.10
CA ASP A 68 12.84 10.24 10.83
C ASP A 68 12.67 9.88 9.34
N GLY A 69 12.28 10.77 8.43
CA GLY A 69 12.08 10.40 7.02
C GLY A 69 10.79 9.60 6.74
N THR A 70 9.93 9.36 7.74
CA THR A 70 8.57 8.83 7.51
C THR A 70 7.70 9.94 6.93
N ILE A 71 6.89 9.63 5.92
CA ILE A 71 5.97 10.61 5.31
C ILE A 71 4.58 10.43 5.92
N ARG A 72 4.11 11.46 6.64
CA ARG A 72 2.74 11.49 7.16
C ARG A 72 1.76 11.63 6.00
N THR A 73 0.71 10.82 6.03
CA THR A 73 -0.41 10.96 5.09
C THR A 73 -1.59 11.59 5.80
N THR A 74 -2.34 12.47 5.12
CA THR A 74 -3.52 13.13 5.69
C THR A 74 -4.50 12.08 6.23
N GLY A 75 -5.03 12.29 7.43
CA GLY A 75 -5.98 11.35 8.02
C GLY A 75 -5.54 10.73 9.34
N TRP A 76 -4.24 10.72 9.65
CA TRP A 76 -3.69 9.76 10.60
C TRP A 76 -2.81 10.39 11.69
N LEU A 77 -2.98 9.87 12.91
CA LEU A 77 -2.11 10.10 14.05
C LEU A 77 -1.30 8.82 14.28
N GLN A 78 0.02 8.96 14.38
CA GLN A 78 0.91 7.86 14.75
C GLN A 78 1.34 8.06 16.19
N ILE A 79 1.05 7.07 17.04
CA ILE A 79 1.52 7.01 18.43
C ILE A 79 2.35 5.73 18.55
N GLY A 80 3.68 5.87 18.47
CA GLY A 80 4.60 4.73 18.40
C GLY A 80 4.31 3.84 17.18
N PRO A 81 4.09 2.52 17.35
CA PRO A 81 3.78 1.61 16.24
C PRO A 81 2.31 1.62 15.82
N VAL A 82 1.43 2.31 16.55
CA VAL A 82 -0.01 2.28 16.29
C VAL A 82 -0.40 3.46 15.41
N THR A 83 -1.03 3.16 14.28
CA THR A 83 -1.62 4.15 13.37
C THR A 83 -3.11 4.24 13.62
N ILE A 84 -3.61 5.40 14.06
CA ILE A 84 -5.02 5.62 14.36
C ILE A 84 -5.57 6.75 13.50
N SER A 85 -6.81 6.61 13.04
CA SER A 85 -7.49 7.67 12.29
C SER A 85 -7.68 8.87 13.21
N SER A 86 -7.05 9.99 12.84
CA SER A 86 -7.18 11.26 13.57
C SER A 86 -8.61 11.84 13.44
N GLY A 87 -9.34 11.47 12.39
CA GLY A 87 -10.75 11.84 12.22
C GLY A 87 -11.66 11.09 13.19
N VAL A 88 -11.38 9.80 13.47
CA VAL A 88 -12.11 9.04 14.50
C VAL A 88 -11.89 9.67 15.88
N TRP A 89 -10.66 10.06 16.20
CA TRP A 89 -10.39 10.78 17.45
C TRP A 89 -11.14 12.11 17.55
N ALA A 90 -11.25 12.85 16.45
CA ALA A 90 -12.04 14.08 16.41
C ALA A 90 -13.55 13.83 16.61
N ALA A 91 -14.07 12.73 16.06
CA ALA A 91 -15.46 12.33 16.29
C ALA A 91 -15.68 11.94 17.77
N LEU A 92 -14.79 11.13 18.33
CA LEU A 92 -14.87 10.66 19.70
C LEU A 92 -14.72 11.79 20.72
N SER A 93 -13.85 12.76 20.47
CA SER A 93 -13.70 13.94 21.34
C SER A 93 -14.96 14.80 21.31
N GLY A 94 -15.54 15.03 20.13
CA GLY A 94 -16.82 15.72 19.98
C GLY A 94 -17.96 14.98 20.69
N LEU A 95 -18.03 13.66 20.52
CA LEU A 95 -19.02 12.81 21.19
C LEU A 95 -18.88 12.85 22.71
N ALA A 96 -17.65 12.71 23.24
CA ALA A 96 -17.38 12.77 24.67
C ALA A 96 -17.77 14.13 25.26
N ALA A 97 -17.42 15.23 24.59
CA ALA A 97 -17.84 16.57 24.98
C ALA A 97 -19.37 16.72 24.98
N GLY A 98 -20.05 16.18 23.97
CA GLY A 98 -21.50 16.24 23.90
C GLY A 98 -22.19 15.36 24.96
N LEU A 99 -21.62 14.20 25.31
CA LEU A 99 -22.11 13.36 26.40
C LEU A 99 -22.07 14.09 27.74
N ALA A 100 -20.99 14.83 28.02
CA ALA A 100 -20.87 15.65 29.23
C ALA A 100 -21.90 16.79 29.31
N LEU A 101 -22.49 17.16 28.18
CA LEU A 101 -23.44 18.28 28.04
C LEU A 101 -24.87 17.82 27.68
N THR A 102 -25.17 16.53 27.83
CA THR A 102 -26.48 15.94 27.50
C THR A 102 -27.64 16.53 28.29
N TRP A 103 -27.37 17.03 29.51
CA TRP A 103 -28.36 17.70 30.35
C TRP A 103 -28.89 19.00 29.73
N LEU A 104 -28.14 19.63 28.82
CA LEU A 104 -28.55 20.85 28.13
C LEU A 104 -29.41 20.54 26.91
N TRP A 105 -29.04 19.52 26.13
CA TRP A 105 -29.80 19.06 24.96
C TRP A 105 -29.39 17.63 24.58
N THR A 106 -30.37 16.73 24.45
CA THR A 106 -30.13 15.29 24.23
C THR A 106 -29.39 14.97 22.93
N TRP A 107 -29.46 15.85 21.92
CA TRP A 107 -28.79 15.64 20.63
C TRP A 107 -27.35 16.17 20.57
N LEU A 108 -26.85 16.83 21.62
CA LEU A 108 -25.49 17.38 21.64
C LEU A 108 -24.38 16.37 21.30
N PRO A 109 -24.40 15.11 21.80
CA PRO A 109 -23.39 14.11 21.46
C PRO A 109 -23.23 13.92 19.96
N LEU A 110 -24.36 13.85 19.23
CA LEU A 110 -24.35 13.66 17.78
C LEU A 110 -23.86 14.92 17.06
N VAL A 111 -24.38 16.09 17.45
CA VAL A 111 -24.02 17.37 16.83
C VAL A 111 -22.54 17.67 17.02
N LEU A 112 -22.01 17.50 18.22
CA LEU A 112 -20.59 17.77 18.51
C LEU A 112 -19.66 16.73 17.89
N ALA A 113 -20.06 15.46 17.76
CA ALA A 113 -19.29 14.47 17.02
C ALA A 113 -19.13 14.88 15.54
N VAL A 114 -20.23 15.27 14.89
CA VAL A 114 -20.20 15.76 13.49
C VAL A 114 -19.38 17.03 13.37
N ALA A 115 -19.58 18.00 14.27
CA ALA A 115 -18.81 19.25 14.28
C ALA A 115 -17.31 19.00 14.47
N GLY A 116 -16.93 18.07 15.35
CA GLY A 116 -15.54 17.65 15.56
C GLY A 116 -14.89 17.10 14.29
N VAL A 117 -15.59 16.23 13.56
CA VAL A 117 -15.12 15.71 12.26
C VAL A 117 -14.98 16.81 11.21
N LEU A 118 -15.95 17.72 11.11
CA LEU A 118 -15.89 18.84 10.16
C LEU A 118 -14.74 19.81 10.48
N ALA A 119 -14.54 20.12 11.76
CA ALA A 119 -13.43 20.95 12.21
C ALA A 119 -12.08 20.29 11.89
N TRP A 120 -11.94 18.99 12.19
CA TRP A 120 -10.75 18.21 11.85
C TRP A 120 -10.49 18.15 10.34
N TRP A 121 -11.52 17.91 9.54
CA TRP A 121 -11.42 17.86 8.08
C TRP A 121 -10.97 19.20 7.51
N THR A 122 -11.53 20.29 8.02
CA THR A 122 -11.15 21.66 7.63
C THR A 122 -9.71 21.94 8.01
N TRP A 123 -9.29 21.59 9.23
CA TRP A 123 -7.93 21.76 9.73
C TRP A 123 -6.91 20.99 8.87
N THR A 124 -7.15 19.70 8.64
CA THR A 124 -6.24 18.83 7.89
C THR A 124 -6.18 19.17 6.40
N ARG A 125 -7.24 19.74 5.82
CA ARG A 125 -7.22 20.17 4.41
C ARG A 125 -6.67 21.58 4.19
N ARG A 126 -6.98 22.54 5.07
CA ARG A 126 -6.68 23.95 4.84
C ARG A 126 -5.45 24.45 5.58
N LEU A 127 -5.20 23.97 6.80
CA LEU A 127 -4.18 24.55 7.68
C LEU A 127 -2.91 23.71 7.73
N ARG A 128 -3.04 22.38 7.68
CA ARG A 128 -1.88 21.46 7.60
C ARG A 128 -2.14 20.30 6.64
N PRO A 129 -2.22 20.57 5.31
CA PRO A 129 -2.22 19.51 4.32
C PRO A 129 -0.91 18.71 4.45
N ALA A 130 -1.02 17.41 4.70
CA ALA A 130 0.10 16.48 4.56
C ALA A 130 0.13 15.92 3.13
N SER A 131 1.23 15.32 2.69
CA SER A 131 1.31 14.73 1.35
C SER A 131 0.19 13.71 1.13
N ARG A 132 -0.32 13.70 -0.10
CA ARG A 132 -1.25 12.68 -0.56
C ARG A 132 -0.44 11.46 -0.97
N ALA A 133 -0.91 10.27 -0.61
CA ALA A 133 -0.31 9.04 -1.06
C ALA A 133 -1.36 8.19 -1.76
N THR A 134 -1.21 8.00 -3.07
CA THR A 134 -2.13 7.20 -3.88
C THR A 134 -1.61 5.78 -3.95
N ASN A 135 -2.43 4.79 -3.60
CA ASN A 135 -2.04 3.38 -3.71
C ASN A 135 -1.99 2.99 -5.19
N LEU A 136 -0.82 2.65 -5.70
CA LEU A 136 -0.63 2.22 -7.09
C LEU A 136 -1.01 0.75 -7.27
N ARG A 137 -0.35 -0.13 -6.50
CA ARG A 137 -0.51 -1.58 -6.60
C ARG A 137 -0.06 -2.29 -5.34
N ARG A 138 -0.46 -3.56 -5.20
CA ARG A 138 0.07 -4.47 -4.18
C ARG A 138 1.25 -5.25 -4.77
N LEU A 139 2.39 -5.22 -4.09
CA LEU A 139 3.58 -5.98 -4.45
C LEU A 139 3.94 -6.94 -3.31
N PRO A 140 4.32 -8.19 -3.60
CA PRO A 140 4.84 -9.08 -2.56
C PRO A 140 6.15 -8.52 -1.98
N ALA A 141 6.38 -8.72 -0.69
CA ALA A 141 7.55 -8.20 0.02
C ALA A 141 8.88 -8.57 -0.66
N ALA A 142 8.98 -9.77 -1.25
CA ALA A 142 10.16 -10.23 -1.98
C ALA A 142 10.48 -9.43 -3.27
N ARG A 143 9.55 -8.60 -3.74
CA ARG A 143 9.73 -7.75 -4.93
C ARG A 143 9.97 -6.27 -4.59
N LEU A 144 10.04 -5.93 -3.30
CA LEU A 144 10.42 -4.59 -2.90
C LEU A 144 11.85 -4.29 -3.36
N ARG A 145 12.15 -3.01 -3.57
CA ARG A 145 13.49 -2.53 -3.88
C ARG A 145 13.79 -1.28 -3.03
N PRO A 146 15.07 -1.00 -2.72
CA PRO A 146 15.47 0.29 -2.19
C PRO A 146 14.91 1.45 -3.01
N GLY A 147 14.53 2.53 -2.33
CA GLY A 147 13.89 3.72 -2.88
C GLY A 147 12.37 3.61 -3.09
N MET A 148 11.76 2.44 -2.93
CA MET A 148 10.31 2.30 -3.12
C MET A 148 9.52 2.86 -1.92
N PRO A 149 8.56 3.78 -2.13
CA PRO A 149 7.67 4.24 -1.08
C PRO A 149 6.53 3.24 -0.85
N VAL A 150 6.40 2.76 0.40
CA VAL A 150 5.47 1.70 0.78
C VAL A 150 4.68 2.11 2.03
N ARG A 151 3.40 1.75 2.09
CA ARG A 151 2.61 1.94 3.32
C ARG A 151 3.09 0.99 4.41
N LEU A 152 3.41 1.55 5.58
CA LEU A 152 3.89 0.77 6.72
C LEU A 152 2.79 -0.09 7.36
N TYR A 153 1.53 0.37 7.37
CA TYR A 153 0.44 -0.29 8.14
C TYR A 153 -0.82 -0.54 7.30
N GLY A 154 -0.67 -1.22 6.16
CA GLY A 154 -1.80 -1.57 5.28
C GLY A 154 -2.19 -0.44 4.31
N PRO A 155 -3.40 -0.44 3.73
CA PRO A 155 -3.73 0.42 2.60
C PRO A 155 -3.79 1.92 2.91
N ILE A 156 -3.84 2.32 4.19
CA ILE A 156 -4.09 3.71 4.58
C ILE A 156 -3.09 4.24 5.64
N GLY A 157 -1.97 3.55 5.87
CA GLY A 157 -0.96 3.95 6.88
C GLY A 157 0.07 5.00 6.43
N PRO A 158 0.96 5.50 7.30
CA PRO A 158 2.11 6.31 6.90
C PRO A 158 2.97 5.61 5.84
N VAL A 159 3.71 6.40 5.08
CA VAL A 159 4.58 5.91 4.01
C VAL A 159 6.02 5.90 4.50
N GLY A 160 6.68 4.75 4.36
CA GLY A 160 8.12 4.61 4.55
C GLY A 160 8.79 4.37 3.21
N ILE A 161 9.97 4.97 3.04
CA ILE A 161 10.84 4.68 1.89
C ILE A 161 11.71 3.50 2.27
N VAL A 162 11.73 2.46 1.42
CA VAL A 162 12.59 1.30 1.64
C VAL A 162 14.04 1.73 1.44
N GLU A 163 14.89 1.53 2.44
CA GLU A 163 16.31 1.83 2.40
C GLU A 163 17.11 0.58 2.01
N ASP A 164 16.84 -0.54 2.68
CA ASP A 164 17.57 -1.79 2.48
C ASP A 164 16.65 -3.01 2.64
N ILE A 165 17.03 -4.11 1.97
CA ILE A 165 16.27 -5.36 1.94
C ILE A 165 17.22 -6.55 2.04
N GLU A 166 17.09 -7.31 3.13
CA GLU A 166 17.73 -8.61 3.27
C GLU A 166 16.69 -9.71 2.99
N ALA A 167 16.95 -10.53 1.97
CA ALA A 167 16.11 -11.68 1.65
C ALA A 167 16.73 -12.97 2.23
N ASP A 168 16.03 -13.55 3.19
CA ASP A 168 16.31 -14.87 3.78
C ASP A 168 14.97 -15.66 3.83
N GLU A 169 14.75 -16.51 4.83
CA GLU A 169 13.43 -17.12 5.09
C GLU A 169 12.32 -16.06 5.30
N LEU A 170 12.68 -14.92 5.92
CA LEU A 170 11.85 -13.73 6.05
C LEU A 170 12.55 -12.56 5.39
N VAL A 171 11.78 -11.74 4.65
CA VAL A 171 12.29 -10.50 4.05
C VAL A 171 12.38 -9.45 5.16
N LYS A 172 13.60 -9.04 5.50
CA LYS A 172 13.82 -7.90 6.40
C LYS A 172 13.88 -6.63 5.57
N VAL A 173 12.98 -5.71 5.85
CA VAL A 173 12.90 -4.41 5.19
C VAL A 173 13.30 -3.35 6.20
N THR A 174 14.36 -2.60 5.89
CA THR A 174 14.75 -1.39 6.62
C THR A 174 14.23 -0.19 5.86
N PHE A 175 13.55 0.70 6.56
CA PHE A 175 13.06 1.96 6.01
C PHE A 175 14.01 3.09 6.41
N THR A 176 14.04 4.17 5.63
CA THR A 176 14.84 5.39 5.91
C THR A 176 14.60 5.96 7.32
N SER A 177 13.46 5.62 7.94
CA SER A 177 13.16 5.97 9.33
C SER A 177 13.80 5.12 10.40
N GLY A 178 14.68 4.20 10.02
CA GLY A 178 15.25 3.21 10.94
C GLY A 178 14.22 2.17 11.39
N HIS A 179 12.95 2.29 10.97
CA HIS A 179 11.97 1.23 11.16
C HIS A 179 12.41 -0.02 10.42
N ARG A 180 12.31 -1.18 11.08
CA ARG A 180 12.62 -2.48 10.52
C ARG A 180 11.40 -3.39 10.62
N ARG A 181 11.06 -4.08 9.54
CA ARG A 181 10.00 -5.09 9.54
C ARG A 181 10.48 -6.40 8.95
N ARG A 182 10.07 -7.50 9.56
CA ARG A 182 10.25 -8.85 9.01
C ARG A 182 8.93 -9.29 8.42
N LEU A 183 8.92 -9.52 7.10
CA LEU A 183 7.73 -9.86 6.35
C LEU A 183 7.93 -11.21 5.67
N ARG A 184 6.85 -11.99 5.55
CA ARG A 184 6.89 -13.19 4.71
C ARG A 184 7.11 -12.75 3.25
N PRO A 185 7.85 -13.52 2.42
CA PRO A 185 8.11 -13.18 1.02
C PRO A 185 6.86 -12.80 0.20
N GLN A 186 5.73 -13.47 0.48
CA GLN A 186 4.45 -13.25 -0.20
C GLN A 186 3.55 -12.19 0.45
N HIS A 187 3.99 -11.57 1.56
CA HIS A 187 3.17 -10.58 2.25
C HIS A 187 2.89 -9.38 1.32
N PRO A 188 1.62 -8.99 1.13
CA PRO A 188 1.27 -7.92 0.21
C PRO A 188 1.60 -6.54 0.80
N CYS A 189 2.51 -5.83 0.15
CA CYS A 189 2.90 -4.46 0.47
C CYS A 189 2.22 -3.48 -0.49
N HIS A 190 1.70 -2.36 0.04
CA HIS A 190 1.05 -1.34 -0.77
C HIS A 190 2.08 -0.33 -1.26
N LEU A 191 2.43 -0.42 -2.55
CA LEU A 191 3.23 0.59 -3.22
C LEU A 191 2.39 1.84 -3.40
N VAL A 192 2.97 2.99 -3.07
CA VAL A 192 2.29 4.27 -3.19
C VAL A 192 3.04 5.22 -4.10
N GLU A 193 2.34 6.19 -4.62
CA GLU A 193 2.93 7.40 -5.17
C GLU A 193 2.65 8.53 -4.19
N VAL A 194 3.70 9.26 -3.78
CA VAL A 194 3.56 10.43 -2.92
C VAL A 194 3.43 11.65 -3.82
N GLN A 195 2.31 12.36 -3.69
CA GLN A 195 1.99 13.59 -4.40
C GLN A 195 2.01 14.75 -3.40
N ASP A 196 2.72 15.82 -3.75
CA ASP A 196 2.74 17.08 -2.99
C ASP A 196 1.65 18.07 -3.44
#